data_AF-A0A7R7IEV3-F1
#
_entry.id   AF-A0A7R7IEV3-F1
#
_cell.length_a   1.000
_cell.length_b   1.000
_cell.length_c   1.000
_cell.angle_alpha   90.00
_cell.angle_beta   90.00
_cell.angle_gamma   90.00
#
_symmetry.space_group_name_H-M   'P 1'
#
loop_
_entity.id
_entity.type
_entity.pdbx_description
1 polymer ?
#
loop_
_entity_poly.entity_id
_entity_poly.type
_entity_poly.pdbx_seq_one_letter_code
_entity_poly.pdbx_strand_id
1 'polypeptide(L)'
;MKKKLVFIVSLLFMLCVTSIPVTTSAAAEKNVTKSFKETKKVTKLVNELNDWTGYQYIYLLKNGEKKTVQLTDKNILNIAGFNYYEPNLGDIATATQKGIIKRTNLLFGKKPNLTTLNTYDSKTAQEQMNKNGEFISVVSGGAITTMVGDWGTYAPSMKVLKITKVNQKTFHVYVETYFREVGTKKKDYYGVTKFTIQKTTNKSSNGYIITGIKLQKAKKVAK
;
A
#
# COMPACT_ATOMS: atom_id res chain seq x y z
N MET A 1 61.10 3.18 -26.93
CA MET A 1 59.63 3.42 -26.79
C MET A 1 58.78 2.15 -26.59
N LYS A 2 59.32 0.92 -26.73
CA LYS A 2 58.53 -0.33 -26.62
C LYS A 2 58.23 -0.83 -25.18
N LYS A 3 58.96 -0.37 -24.15
CA LYS A 3 58.76 -0.81 -22.76
C LYS A 3 57.68 -0.05 -21.97
N LYS A 4 57.29 1.16 -22.42
CA LYS A 4 56.24 1.97 -21.75
C LYS A 4 54.82 1.63 -22.23
N LEU A 5 54.67 1.00 -23.40
CA LEU A 5 53.36 0.63 -23.95
C LEU A 5 52.78 -0.63 -23.26
N VAL A 6 53.64 -1.59 -22.87
CA VAL A 6 53.21 -2.84 -22.23
C VAL A 6 52.63 -2.58 -20.83
N PHE A 7 53.17 -1.61 -20.08
CA PHE A 7 52.66 -1.29 -18.74
C PHE A 7 51.27 -0.63 -18.77
N ILE A 8 50.96 0.15 -19.81
CA ILE A 8 49.67 0.84 -19.96
C ILE A 8 48.57 -0.17 -20.35
N VAL A 9 48.89 -1.16 -21.18
CA VAL A 9 47.94 -2.21 -21.59
C VAL A 9 47.63 -3.17 -20.42
N SER A 10 48.61 -3.47 -19.55
CA SER A 10 48.38 -4.28 -18.35
C SER A 10 47.52 -3.58 -17.29
N LEU A 11 47.67 -2.25 -17.13
CA LEU A 11 46.88 -1.48 -16.16
C LEU A 11 45.42 -1.31 -16.62
N LEU A 12 45.18 -1.22 -17.94
CA LEU A 12 43.85 -1.16 -18.54
C LEU A 12 43.08 -2.49 -18.43
N PHE A 13 43.77 -3.63 -18.52
CA PHE A 13 43.10 -4.93 -18.36
C PHE A 13 42.70 -5.23 -16.91
N MET A 14 43.40 -4.68 -15.91
CA MET A 14 43.07 -4.85 -14.50
C MET A 14 41.91 -3.95 -14.03
N LEU A 15 41.61 -2.87 -14.77
CA LEU A 15 40.44 -2.00 -14.54
C LEU A 15 39.15 -2.52 -15.20
N CYS A 16 39.22 -3.50 -16.11
CA CYS A 16 38.05 -4.05 -16.79
C CYS A 16 37.42 -5.28 -16.10
N VAL A 17 37.99 -5.78 -15.00
CA VAL A 17 37.48 -6.99 -14.31
C VAL A 17 36.65 -6.67 -13.05
N THR A 18 36.48 -5.41 -12.68
CA THR A 18 35.70 -5.01 -11.48
C THR A 18 34.33 -4.39 -11.78
N SER A 19 33.90 -4.38 -13.04
CA SER A 19 32.53 -4.00 -13.42
C SER A 19 31.69 -5.21 -13.81
N ILE A 20 31.91 -6.37 -13.16
CA ILE A 20 30.81 -7.32 -13.01
C ILE A 20 29.75 -6.53 -12.24
N PRO A 21 28.56 -6.24 -12.82
CA PRO A 21 27.49 -5.70 -12.02
C PRO A 21 27.34 -6.70 -10.89
N VAL A 22 27.56 -6.25 -9.65
CA VAL A 22 27.16 -7.02 -8.48
C VAL A 22 25.69 -7.24 -8.71
N THR A 23 25.34 -8.38 -9.30
CA THR A 23 24.01 -8.94 -9.22
C THR A 23 23.86 -9.05 -7.73
N THR A 24 23.18 -8.07 -7.15
CA THR A 24 22.76 -8.10 -5.77
C THR A 24 22.05 -9.44 -5.69
N SER A 25 22.74 -10.42 -5.10
CA SER A 25 22.14 -11.69 -4.77
C SER A 25 20.91 -11.28 -3.99
N ALA A 26 19.73 -11.48 -4.59
CA ALA A 26 18.48 -11.07 -3.97
C ALA A 26 18.50 -11.76 -2.62
N ALA A 27 18.77 -10.98 -1.55
CA ALA A 27 19.05 -11.55 -0.25
C ALA A 27 17.91 -12.50 0.07
N ALA A 28 18.23 -13.78 0.23
CA ALA A 28 17.21 -14.82 0.28
C ALA A 28 16.19 -14.46 1.36
N GLU A 29 14.94 -14.23 0.94
CA GLU A 29 13.90 -13.76 1.85
C GLU A 29 13.71 -14.78 2.97
N LYS A 30 13.98 -14.38 4.22
CA LYS A 30 13.85 -15.29 5.37
C LYS A 30 12.44 -15.23 5.92
N ASN A 31 11.73 -16.36 5.99
CA ASN A 31 10.47 -16.42 6.72
C ASN A 31 10.72 -16.22 8.23
N VAL A 32 10.15 -15.16 8.80
CA VAL A 32 10.32 -14.79 10.21
C VAL A 32 8.99 -14.76 10.96
N THR A 33 7.90 -15.23 10.36
CA THR A 33 6.52 -15.10 10.89
C THR A 33 6.40 -15.47 12.37
N LYS A 34 6.96 -16.63 12.78
CA LYS A 34 6.89 -17.10 14.18
C LYS A 34 7.84 -16.35 15.14
N SER A 35 8.97 -15.86 14.64
CA SER A 35 10.00 -15.19 15.44
C SER A 35 9.88 -13.66 15.43
N PHE A 36 8.92 -13.11 14.70
CA PHE A 36 8.79 -11.66 14.51
C PHE A 36 8.10 -11.01 15.73
N LYS A 37 8.91 -10.41 16.60
CA LYS A 37 8.44 -9.82 17.88
C LYS A 37 7.42 -8.69 17.70
N GLU A 38 7.47 -7.96 16.58
CA GLU A 38 6.62 -6.78 16.32
C GLU A 38 5.34 -7.11 15.54
N THR A 39 4.90 -8.38 15.53
CA THR A 39 3.73 -8.85 14.75
C THR A 39 2.49 -8.01 15.03
N LYS A 40 2.19 -7.69 16.30
CA LYS A 40 1.02 -6.85 16.66
C LYS A 40 1.05 -5.46 15.98
N LYS A 41 2.22 -4.81 15.92
CA LYS A 41 2.38 -3.49 15.29
C LYS A 41 2.17 -3.57 13.78
N VAL A 42 2.73 -4.61 13.15
CA VAL A 42 2.57 -4.83 11.71
C VAL A 42 1.13 -5.19 11.36
N THR A 43 0.46 -6.03 12.15
CA THR A 43 -0.96 -6.33 11.98
C THR A 43 -1.81 -5.06 12.09
N LYS A 44 -1.51 -4.17 13.06
CA LYS A 44 -2.22 -2.89 13.17
C LYS A 44 -2.01 -2.01 11.93
N LEU A 45 -0.77 -1.89 11.45
CA LEU A 45 -0.46 -1.11 10.25
C LEU A 45 -1.19 -1.63 9.00
N VAL A 46 -1.21 -2.93 8.74
CA VAL A 46 -1.87 -3.46 7.54
C VAL A 46 -3.40 -3.39 7.66
N ASN A 47 -3.96 -3.55 8.86
CA ASN A 47 -5.39 -3.42 9.11
C ASN A 47 -5.91 -1.98 8.92
N GLU A 48 -5.06 -0.97 9.03
CA GLU A 48 -5.40 0.42 8.68
C GLU A 48 -5.79 0.55 7.18
N LEU A 49 -5.47 -0.44 6.33
CA LEU A 49 -5.78 -0.49 4.90
C LEU A 49 -6.89 -1.51 4.55
N ASN A 50 -7.64 -2.02 5.54
CA ASN A 50 -8.71 -3.01 5.33
C ASN A 50 -9.73 -2.55 4.28
N ASP A 51 -10.30 -1.36 4.49
CA ASP A 51 -11.41 -0.86 3.66
C ASP A 51 -10.95 -0.58 2.23
N TRP A 52 -9.83 0.13 2.06
CA TRP A 52 -9.26 0.38 0.74
C TRP A 52 -8.95 -0.93 0.01
N THR A 53 -8.36 -1.92 0.69
CA THR A 53 -8.03 -3.20 0.04
C THR A 53 -9.28 -4.01 -0.29
N GLY A 54 -10.29 -3.99 0.60
CA GLY A 54 -11.60 -4.53 0.32
C GLY A 54 -12.20 -3.92 -0.95
N TYR A 55 -12.08 -2.61 -1.09
CA TYR A 55 -12.61 -1.87 -2.24
C TYR A 55 -11.93 -2.33 -3.53
N GLN A 56 -10.61 -2.44 -3.50
CA GLN A 56 -9.84 -2.97 -4.63
C GLN A 56 -10.34 -4.37 -5.02
N TYR A 57 -10.57 -5.26 -4.05
CA TYR A 57 -11.00 -6.63 -4.34
C TYR A 57 -12.42 -6.72 -4.87
N ILE A 58 -13.37 -5.95 -4.36
CA ILE A 58 -14.76 -6.04 -4.81
C ILE A 58 -14.93 -5.38 -6.16
N TYR A 59 -14.49 -4.13 -6.31
CA TYR A 59 -14.91 -3.28 -7.41
C TYR A 59 -13.90 -3.19 -8.55
N LEU A 60 -12.60 -3.36 -8.27
CA LEU A 60 -11.56 -3.04 -9.25
C LEU A 60 -10.81 -4.26 -9.79
N LEU A 61 -10.64 -5.32 -9.00
CA LEU A 61 -9.93 -6.52 -9.45
C LEU A 61 -10.90 -7.57 -10.00
N LYS A 62 -10.55 -8.13 -11.16
CA LYS A 62 -11.19 -9.31 -11.74
C LYS A 62 -10.67 -10.59 -11.08
N ASN A 63 -11.42 -11.69 -11.22
CA ASN A 63 -11.04 -12.97 -10.63
C ASN A 63 -9.66 -13.43 -11.10
N GLY A 64 -8.79 -13.82 -10.16
CA GLY A 64 -7.43 -14.24 -10.48
C GLY A 64 -6.44 -13.12 -10.83
N GLU A 65 -6.90 -11.87 -10.92
CA GLU A 65 -6.07 -10.73 -11.33
C GLU A 65 -5.03 -10.39 -10.26
N LYS A 66 -3.86 -9.94 -10.73
CA LYS A 66 -2.78 -9.39 -9.91
C LYS A 66 -2.63 -7.90 -10.21
N LYS A 67 -2.56 -7.08 -9.17
CA LYS A 67 -2.35 -5.62 -9.30
C LYS A 67 -1.18 -5.18 -8.45
N THR A 68 -0.21 -4.50 -9.06
CA THR A 68 0.84 -3.77 -8.31
C THR A 68 0.41 -2.31 -8.23
N VAL A 69 0.31 -1.77 -7.02
CA VAL A 69 -0.12 -0.38 -6.82
C VAL A 69 1.09 0.53 -6.83
N GLN A 70 1.04 1.54 -7.71
CA GLN A 70 2.01 2.61 -7.70
C GLN A 70 1.66 3.60 -6.58
N LEU A 71 2.57 3.83 -5.64
CA LEU A 71 2.38 4.76 -4.53
C LEU A 71 2.67 6.22 -4.94
N THR A 72 1.92 6.68 -5.95
CA THR A 72 1.85 8.08 -6.39
C THR A 72 1.13 8.93 -5.35
N ASP A 73 1.29 10.26 -5.40
CA ASP A 73 0.64 11.19 -4.46
C ASP A 73 -0.88 11.00 -4.42
N LYS A 74 -1.54 10.95 -5.58
CA LYS A 74 -2.99 10.71 -5.68
C LYS A 74 -3.39 9.39 -5.00
N ASN A 75 -2.64 8.30 -5.21
CA ASN A 75 -2.96 6.99 -4.63
C ASN A 75 -2.72 6.95 -3.12
N ILE A 76 -1.65 7.55 -2.59
CA ILE A 76 -1.41 7.58 -1.14
C ILE A 76 -2.42 8.49 -0.43
N LEU A 77 -2.83 9.59 -1.06
CA LEU A 77 -3.93 10.44 -0.59
C LEU A 77 -5.23 9.65 -0.53
N ASN A 78 -5.55 8.91 -1.60
CA ASN A 78 -6.73 8.07 -1.66
C ASN A 78 -6.77 7.03 -0.52
N ILE A 79 -5.70 6.26 -0.34
CA ILE A 79 -5.61 5.25 0.73
C ILE A 79 -5.74 5.89 2.11
N ALA A 80 -5.10 7.05 2.33
CA ALA A 80 -5.21 7.78 3.58
C ALA A 80 -6.62 8.33 3.83
N GLY A 81 -7.34 8.71 2.77
CA GLY A 81 -8.76 9.09 2.81
C GLY A 81 -9.64 7.94 3.31
N PHE A 82 -9.47 6.74 2.77
CA PHE A 82 -10.16 5.53 3.25
C PHE A 82 -9.90 5.25 4.73
N ASN A 83 -8.65 5.46 5.19
CA ASN A 83 -8.30 5.25 6.60
C ASN A 83 -8.89 6.33 7.55
N TYR A 84 -9.30 7.49 7.02
CA TYR A 84 -9.89 8.56 7.81
C TYR A 84 -11.41 8.37 8.04
N TYR A 85 -12.00 7.28 7.51
CA TYR A 85 -13.42 7.02 7.65
C TYR A 85 -13.84 6.87 9.12
N GLU A 86 -14.83 7.67 9.52
CA GLU A 86 -15.59 7.45 10.74
C GLU A 86 -16.87 6.68 10.39
N PRO A 87 -17.18 5.56 11.07
CA PRO A 87 -18.18 4.57 10.66
C PRO A 87 -19.66 5.03 10.60
N ASN A 88 -19.94 6.33 10.76
CA ASN A 88 -21.31 6.88 10.79
C ASN A 88 -21.56 7.98 9.75
N LEU A 89 -20.67 8.18 8.77
CA LEU A 89 -20.75 9.31 7.81
C LEU A 89 -21.25 8.93 6.40
N GLY A 90 -21.64 7.68 6.17
CA GLY A 90 -22.12 7.20 4.86
C GLY A 90 -20.98 6.89 3.88
N ASP A 91 -21.30 6.79 2.58
CA ASP A 91 -20.36 6.33 1.54
C ASP A 91 -19.18 7.26 1.27
N ILE A 92 -19.16 8.42 1.93
CA ILE A 92 -18.26 9.53 1.69
C ILE A 92 -17.66 10.01 3.02
N ALA A 93 -16.33 10.03 3.08
CA ALA A 93 -15.57 10.58 4.19
C ALA A 93 -15.06 11.99 3.82
N THR A 94 -15.27 12.98 4.68
CA THR A 94 -14.66 14.31 4.56
C THR A 94 -13.64 14.54 5.66
N ALA A 95 -12.44 14.98 5.29
CA ALA A 95 -11.30 15.13 6.18
C ALA A 95 -10.60 16.47 5.96
N THR A 96 -9.96 17.02 7.00
CA THR A 96 -9.08 18.19 6.81
C THR A 96 -7.81 17.78 6.04
N GLN A 97 -7.24 18.68 5.22
CA GLN A 97 -5.95 18.43 4.54
C GLN A 97 -4.86 18.02 5.52
N LYS A 98 -4.80 18.71 6.67
CA LYS A 98 -3.84 18.43 7.74
C LYS A 98 -4.02 17.01 8.29
N GLY A 99 -5.26 16.55 8.44
CA GLY A 99 -5.59 15.19 8.87
C GLY A 99 -5.10 14.13 7.88
N ILE A 100 -5.41 14.31 6.59
CA ILE A 100 -4.97 13.40 5.53
C ILE A 100 -3.45 13.39 5.39
N ILE A 101 -2.78 14.55 5.35
CA ILE A 101 -1.32 14.64 5.29
C ILE A 101 -0.67 13.95 6.50
N LYS A 102 -1.26 14.10 7.70
CA LYS A 102 -0.78 13.38 8.88
C LYS A 102 -0.90 11.87 8.68
N ARG A 103 -2.02 11.38 8.14
CA ARG A 103 -2.22 9.95 7.83
C ARG A 103 -1.28 9.43 6.76
N THR A 104 -1.03 10.18 5.69
CA THR A 104 -0.08 9.78 4.64
C THR A 104 1.33 9.67 5.19
N ASN A 105 1.73 10.58 6.08
CA ASN A 105 3.04 10.51 6.72
C ASN A 105 3.13 9.31 7.69
N LEU A 106 2.07 9.04 8.45
CA LEU A 106 2.00 7.89 9.37
C LEU A 106 2.10 6.54 8.62
N LEU A 107 1.37 6.42 7.50
CA LEU A 107 1.26 5.17 6.74
C LEU A 107 2.41 4.96 5.76
N PHE A 108 2.86 6.01 5.06
CA PHE A 108 3.77 5.92 3.93
C PHE A 108 5.09 6.68 4.15
N GLY A 109 5.21 7.47 5.23
CA GLY A 109 6.38 8.31 5.46
C GLY A 109 6.53 9.45 4.43
N LYS A 110 5.43 9.83 3.78
CA LYS A 110 5.40 10.82 2.69
C LYS A 110 4.44 11.96 2.98
N LYS A 111 4.82 13.16 2.54
CA LYS A 111 3.96 14.34 2.44
C LYS A 111 3.59 14.55 0.95
N PRO A 112 2.44 14.04 0.49
CA PRO A 112 2.03 14.13 -0.91
C PRO A 112 1.74 15.56 -1.35
N ASN A 113 1.86 15.80 -2.66
CA ASN A 113 1.39 17.01 -3.30
C ASN A 113 -0.14 16.96 -3.56
N LEU A 114 -0.87 17.90 -2.96
CA LEU A 114 -2.32 18.02 -3.09
C LEU A 114 -2.77 18.58 -4.45
N THR A 115 -1.90 19.25 -5.21
CA THR A 115 -2.27 19.79 -6.54
C THR A 115 -2.57 18.71 -7.57
N THR A 116 -2.34 17.44 -7.23
CA THR A 116 -2.71 16.27 -8.05
C THR A 116 -4.19 15.90 -7.93
N LEU A 117 -4.92 16.52 -7.01
CA LEU A 117 -6.35 16.32 -6.80
C LEU A 117 -7.16 17.39 -7.52
N ASN A 118 -8.29 16.98 -8.08
CA ASN A 118 -9.28 17.92 -8.60
C ASN A 118 -9.96 18.65 -7.43
N THR A 119 -10.35 19.91 -7.66
CA THR A 119 -11.11 20.71 -6.71
C THR A 119 -12.53 20.91 -7.23
N TYR A 120 -13.53 20.64 -6.38
CA TYR A 120 -14.96 20.80 -6.69
C TYR A 120 -15.66 21.45 -5.49
N ASP A 121 -16.84 22.06 -5.65
CA ASP A 121 -17.71 22.26 -4.49
C ASP A 121 -18.21 20.91 -3.94
N SER A 122 -18.74 20.86 -2.71
CA SER A 122 -19.12 19.59 -2.06
C SER A 122 -20.17 18.79 -2.84
N LYS A 123 -21.14 19.46 -3.48
CA LYS A 123 -22.20 18.80 -4.26
C LYS A 123 -21.60 18.19 -5.53
N THR A 124 -20.82 18.99 -6.26
CA THR A 124 -20.13 18.54 -7.47
C THR A 124 -19.13 17.42 -7.15
N ALA A 125 -18.40 17.51 -6.03
CA ALA A 125 -17.50 16.44 -5.59
C ALA A 125 -18.23 15.10 -5.46
N GLN A 126 -19.34 15.08 -4.73
CA GLN A 126 -20.16 13.87 -4.57
C GLN A 126 -20.67 13.34 -5.92
N GLU A 127 -21.16 14.22 -6.80
CA GLU A 127 -21.62 13.81 -8.13
C GLU A 127 -20.50 13.23 -9.00
N GLN A 128 -19.30 13.84 -8.98
CA GLN A 128 -18.15 13.37 -9.75
C GLN A 128 -17.67 12.01 -9.25
N MET A 129 -17.66 11.80 -7.93
CA MET A 129 -17.29 10.50 -7.35
C MET A 129 -18.29 9.41 -7.76
N ASN A 130 -19.59 9.70 -7.71
CA ASN A 130 -20.65 8.77 -8.09
C ASN A 130 -20.65 8.45 -9.60
N LYS A 131 -20.45 9.46 -10.46
CA LYS A 131 -20.55 9.31 -11.92
C LYS A 131 -19.28 8.73 -12.55
N ASN A 132 -18.11 9.20 -12.10
CA ASN A 132 -16.84 8.93 -12.79
C ASN A 132 -15.94 7.94 -12.02
N GLY A 133 -16.39 7.46 -10.85
CA GLY A 133 -15.57 6.64 -9.98
C GLY A 133 -14.31 7.38 -9.50
N GLU A 134 -14.35 8.71 -9.43
CA GLU A 134 -13.31 9.44 -8.72
C GLU A 134 -13.45 9.11 -7.24
N PHE A 135 -12.38 8.65 -6.60
CA PHE A 135 -12.46 8.20 -5.21
C PHE A 135 -11.93 9.25 -4.23
N ILE A 136 -11.39 10.36 -4.70
CA ILE A 136 -10.82 11.42 -3.85
C ILE A 136 -10.79 12.77 -4.56
N SER A 137 -11.19 13.84 -3.88
CA SER A 137 -11.11 15.22 -4.37
C SER A 137 -10.89 16.21 -3.23
N VAL A 138 -10.50 17.44 -3.57
CA VAL A 138 -10.54 18.58 -2.66
C VAL A 138 -11.89 19.29 -2.83
N VAL A 139 -12.54 19.66 -1.72
CA VAL A 139 -13.74 20.50 -1.77
C VAL A 139 -13.39 21.99 -1.68
N SER A 140 -14.22 22.86 -2.26
CA SER A 140 -14.15 24.31 -2.05
C SER A 140 -14.16 24.60 -0.55
N GLY A 141 -13.09 25.23 -0.04
CA GLY A 141 -12.83 25.34 1.41
C GLY A 141 -11.68 24.46 1.92
N GLY A 142 -11.11 23.63 1.04
CA GLY A 142 -9.84 22.93 1.24
C GLY A 142 -9.97 21.54 1.87
N ALA A 143 -11.12 21.12 2.39
CA ALA A 143 -11.24 19.74 2.91
C ALA A 143 -11.07 18.70 1.78
N ILE A 144 -10.74 17.46 2.14
CA ILE A 144 -10.56 16.34 1.21
C ILE A 144 -11.72 15.38 1.41
N THR A 145 -12.41 15.08 0.31
CA THR A 145 -13.52 14.12 0.29
C THR A 145 -13.04 12.83 -0.35
N THR A 146 -13.45 11.67 0.17
CA THR A 146 -13.09 10.35 -0.35
C THR A 146 -14.32 9.46 -0.36
N MET A 147 -14.60 8.80 -1.48
CA MET A 147 -15.63 7.76 -1.55
C MET A 147 -15.07 6.46 -0.97
N VAL A 148 -15.66 6.00 0.11
CA VAL A 148 -15.27 4.77 0.82
C VAL A 148 -16.19 3.59 0.52
N GLY A 149 -17.39 3.88 0.02
CA GLY A 149 -18.42 2.93 -0.37
C GLY A 149 -19.25 2.41 0.81
N ASP A 150 -20.50 2.03 0.53
CA ASP A 150 -21.34 1.27 1.46
C ASP A 150 -20.89 -0.20 1.46
N TRP A 151 -20.55 -0.73 2.62
CA TRP A 151 -20.25 -2.16 2.77
C TRP A 151 -21.49 -3.00 3.08
N GLY A 152 -22.64 -2.36 3.31
CA GLY A 152 -23.89 -2.99 3.72
C GLY A 152 -23.70 -3.81 5.01
N THR A 153 -24.10 -5.08 4.96
CA THR A 153 -23.88 -6.02 6.06
C THR A 153 -22.54 -6.74 5.99
N TYR A 154 -21.65 -6.38 5.07
CA TYR A 154 -20.32 -6.96 4.96
C TYR A 154 -19.25 -5.99 5.47
N ALA A 155 -18.10 -6.50 5.89
CA ALA A 155 -16.95 -5.67 6.21
C ALA A 155 -15.65 -6.38 5.83
N PRO A 156 -14.69 -5.70 5.20
CA PRO A 156 -13.40 -6.30 4.92
C PRO A 156 -12.65 -6.56 6.22
N SER A 157 -11.86 -7.61 6.22
CA SER A 157 -10.99 -7.99 7.33
C SER A 157 -9.72 -8.64 6.78
N MET A 158 -8.59 -8.38 7.44
CA MET A 158 -7.31 -8.96 7.07
C MET A 158 -6.77 -9.86 8.16
N LYS A 159 -6.05 -10.90 7.72
CA LYS A 159 -5.28 -11.78 8.59
C LYS A 159 -3.87 -11.89 8.06
N VAL A 160 -2.88 -11.60 8.89
CA VAL A 160 -1.46 -11.83 8.55
C VAL A 160 -1.23 -13.33 8.40
N LEU A 161 -0.77 -13.73 7.22
CA LEU A 161 -0.43 -15.11 6.86
C LEU A 161 1.07 -15.36 7.06
N LYS A 162 1.91 -14.45 6.56
CA LYS A 162 3.36 -14.65 6.50
C LYS A 162 4.10 -13.32 6.57
N ILE A 163 5.21 -13.30 7.30
CA ILE A 163 6.16 -12.18 7.33
C ILE A 163 7.51 -12.71 6.84
N THR A 164 8.05 -12.14 5.76
CA THR A 164 9.41 -12.40 5.29
C THR A 164 10.30 -11.19 5.53
N LYS A 165 11.50 -11.43 6.04
CA LYS A 165 12.55 -10.44 6.16
C LYS A 165 13.32 -10.41 4.85
N VAL A 166 13.31 -9.25 4.19
CA VAL A 166 14.08 -9.00 2.97
C VAL A 166 15.48 -8.51 3.36
N ASN A 167 15.55 -7.56 4.28
CA ASN A 167 16.80 -7.07 4.87
C ASN A 167 16.55 -6.59 6.32
N GLN A 168 17.52 -5.93 6.95
CA GLN A 168 17.40 -5.48 8.33
C GLN A 168 16.24 -4.49 8.56
N LYS A 169 15.88 -3.69 7.56
CA LYS A 169 14.84 -2.66 7.66
C LYS A 169 13.58 -3.00 6.88
N THR A 170 13.63 -3.94 5.94
CA THR A 170 12.55 -4.19 4.97
C THR A 170 11.95 -5.58 5.14
N PHE A 171 10.63 -5.65 5.13
CA PHE A 171 9.87 -6.89 5.28
C PHE A 171 8.75 -6.95 4.24
N HIS A 172 8.41 -8.16 3.78
CA HIS A 172 7.14 -8.41 3.11
C HIS A 172 6.16 -9.03 4.10
N VAL A 173 4.94 -8.51 4.11
CA VAL A 173 3.83 -8.97 4.94
C VAL A 173 2.74 -9.43 3.99
N TYR A 174 2.47 -10.73 4.01
CA TYR A 174 1.40 -11.34 3.24
C TYR A 174 0.18 -11.43 4.14
N VAL A 175 -0.91 -10.84 3.69
CA VAL A 175 -2.20 -10.88 4.38
C VAL A 175 -3.25 -11.52 3.51
N GLU A 176 -4.10 -12.31 4.11
CA GLU A 176 -5.34 -12.78 3.49
C GLU A 176 -6.43 -11.73 3.74
N THR A 177 -7.20 -11.43 2.70
CA THR A 177 -8.38 -10.55 2.81
C THR A 177 -9.65 -11.37 2.75
N TYR A 178 -10.54 -11.11 3.69
CA TYR A 178 -11.86 -11.73 3.81
C TYR A 178 -12.94 -10.66 3.91
N PHE A 179 -14.14 -10.97 3.43
CA PHE A 179 -15.34 -10.21 3.75
C PHE A 179 -16.16 -10.98 4.76
N ARG A 180 -16.37 -10.38 5.94
CA ARG A 180 -17.19 -10.94 7.00
C ARG A 180 -18.58 -10.36 6.93
N GLU A 181 -19.60 -11.19 7.13
CA GLU A 181 -20.96 -10.70 7.30
C GLU A 181 -21.15 -10.31 8.78
N VAL A 182 -21.52 -9.05 9.01
CA VAL A 182 -21.73 -8.46 10.33
C VAL A 182 -22.78 -9.27 11.09
N GLY A 183 -22.50 -9.57 12.35
CA GLY A 183 -23.37 -10.40 13.18
C GLY A 183 -23.26 -11.91 12.94
N THR A 184 -22.44 -12.37 11.99
CA THR A 184 -22.26 -13.80 11.71
C THR A 184 -20.79 -14.24 11.83
N LYS A 185 -20.58 -15.56 11.81
CA LYS A 185 -19.25 -16.17 11.70
C LYS A 185 -18.81 -16.40 10.24
N LYS A 186 -19.65 -16.04 9.26
CA LYS A 186 -19.38 -16.27 7.84
C LYS A 186 -18.31 -15.31 7.34
N LYS A 187 -17.33 -15.85 6.62
CA LYS A 187 -16.25 -15.08 6.00
C LYS A 187 -15.93 -15.65 4.62
N ASP A 188 -16.00 -14.80 3.62
CA ASP A 188 -15.66 -15.16 2.25
C ASP A 188 -14.22 -14.72 1.97
N TYR A 189 -13.41 -15.63 1.44
CA TYR A 189 -12.01 -15.36 1.10
C TYR A 189 -11.90 -14.70 -0.28
N TYR A 190 -11.15 -13.59 -0.37
CA TYR A 190 -11.04 -12.80 -1.60
C TYR A 190 -9.64 -12.77 -2.22
N GLY A 191 -8.58 -12.98 -1.45
CA GLY A 191 -7.23 -12.97 -2.02
C GLY A 191 -6.11 -12.71 -1.01
N VAL A 192 -4.91 -12.52 -1.56
CA VAL A 192 -3.69 -12.22 -0.80
C VAL A 192 -3.13 -10.86 -1.21
N THR A 193 -2.88 -10.01 -0.23
CA THR A 193 -2.15 -8.75 -0.41
C THR A 193 -0.74 -8.88 0.18
N LYS A 194 0.28 -8.54 -0.61
CA LYS A 194 1.65 -8.36 -0.16
C LYS A 194 1.91 -6.88 0.10
N PHE A 195 2.10 -6.53 1.35
CA PHE A 195 2.64 -5.23 1.75
C PHE A 195 4.17 -5.32 1.86
N THR A 196 4.88 -4.43 1.21
CA THR A 196 6.28 -4.15 1.54
C THR A 196 6.29 -3.06 2.59
N ILE A 197 6.91 -3.34 3.74
CA ILE A 197 7.04 -2.39 4.84
C ILE A 197 8.51 -2.13 5.16
N GLN A 198 8.78 -0.91 5.62
CA GLN A 198 10.11 -0.48 6.04
C GLN A 198 10.06 0.03 7.48
N LYS A 199 10.97 -0.46 8.32
CA LYS A 199 11.17 0.03 9.68
C LYS A 199 11.64 1.48 9.62
N THR A 200 11.00 2.34 10.40
CA THR A 200 11.31 3.76 10.43
C THR A 200 11.40 4.28 11.86
N THR A 201 12.22 5.31 12.05
CA THR A 201 12.30 6.09 13.28
C THR A 201 11.40 7.33 13.23
N ASN A 202 10.85 7.67 12.05
CA ASN A 202 9.90 8.78 11.90
C ASN A 202 8.58 8.47 12.61
N LYS A 203 7.76 9.51 12.80
CA LYS A 203 6.43 9.53 13.44
C LYS A 203 5.40 8.62 12.74
N SER A 204 5.69 7.32 12.59
CA SER A 204 4.71 6.27 12.30
C SER A 204 4.17 5.76 13.63
N SER A 205 2.85 5.57 13.71
CA SER A 205 2.20 5.02 14.92
C SER A 205 2.67 3.60 15.25
N ASN A 206 3.18 2.89 14.25
CA ASN A 206 3.46 1.45 14.33
C ASN A 206 4.96 1.11 14.20
N GLY A 207 5.86 2.10 14.03
CA GLY A 207 7.31 1.88 13.83
C GLY A 207 7.70 1.41 12.42
N TYR A 208 6.73 1.37 11.50
CA TYR A 208 6.87 0.93 10.12
C TYR A 208 6.02 1.82 9.20
N ILE A 209 6.48 1.94 7.96
CA ILE A 209 5.74 2.55 6.84
C ILE A 209 5.59 1.57 5.69
N ILE A 210 4.57 1.76 4.88
CA ILE A 210 4.28 0.98 3.67
C ILE A 210 5.03 1.62 2.49
N THR A 211 5.81 0.80 1.78
CA THR A 211 6.60 1.22 0.62
C THR A 211 6.23 0.46 -0.66
N GLY A 212 5.35 -0.53 -0.57
CA GLY A 212 4.81 -1.23 -1.74
C GLY A 212 3.56 -2.04 -1.41
N ILE A 213 2.68 -2.18 -2.39
CA ILE A 213 1.44 -2.97 -2.26
C ILE A 213 1.24 -3.77 -3.54
N LYS A 214 1.04 -5.08 -3.39
CA LYS A 214 0.63 -5.98 -4.48
C LYS A 214 -0.58 -6.79 -4.05
N LEU A 215 -1.64 -6.79 -4.84
CA LEU A 215 -2.86 -7.55 -4.61
C LEU A 215 -2.93 -8.73 -5.58
N GLN A 216 -3.53 -9.83 -5.13
CA GLN A 216 -3.86 -10.98 -5.96
C GLN A 216 -5.23 -11.52 -5.56
N LYS A 217 -6.23 -11.36 -6.45
CA LYS A 217 -7.58 -11.86 -6.20
C LYS A 217 -7.63 -13.37 -6.39
N ALA A 218 -8.33 -14.05 -5.50
CA ALA A 218 -8.56 -15.48 -5.61
C ALA A 218 -9.33 -15.80 -6.91
N LYS A 219 -9.03 -16.93 -7.54
CA LYS A 219 -9.90 -17.46 -8.60
C LYS A 219 -11.11 -18.09 -7.94
N LYS A 220 -12.32 -17.69 -8.34
CA LYS A 220 -13.52 -18.47 -8.02
C LYS A 220 -13.39 -19.80 -8.75
N VAL A 221 -13.37 -20.90 -8.01
CA VAL A 221 -13.56 -22.22 -8.60
C VAL A 221 -15.05 -22.31 -8.92
N ALA A 222 -15.40 -22.45 -10.19
CA ALA A 222 -16.79 -22.71 -10.56
C ALA A 222 -17.22 -23.99 -9.84
N LYS A 223 -18.29 -23.91 -9.06
CA LYS A 223 -18.96 -25.09 -8.50
C LYS A 223 -19.87 -25.68 -9.54
#